data_AF-A0A482J4L4-F1
#
_entry.id   AF-A0A482J4L4-F1
#
_cell.length_a   1.000
_cell.length_b   1.000
_cell.length_c   1.000
_cell.angle_alpha   90.00
_cell.angle_beta   90.00
_cell.angle_gamma   90.00
#
_symmetry.space_group_name_H-M   'P 1'
#
loop_
_entity.id
_entity.type
_entity.pdbx_description
1 polymer ?
#
loop_
_entity_poly.entity_id
_entity_poly.type
_entity_poly.pdbx_seq_one_letter_code
_entity_poly.pdbx_strand_id
1 'polypeptide(L)'
;MSRTSRSVSIAPDHNTSALSKAQKTFNSLIGKIGKRRKRLRDWETVTPAFQKRYVDELLPLEKTSAALQARMVHCLDRAYDSLTKTERRKVALVIVDLAGDLIGEDENEGKALKAIYDKYSPTSYDSEVATEVGGMKSMLEAMFGVDLGDDEDLKAVVQIAISESVRVSA
;
A
#
# COMPACT_ATOMS: atom_id res chain seq x y z
N MET A 1 -3.73 7.35 -34.53
CA MET A 1 -4.44 8.53 -35.06
C MET A 1 -4.39 9.65 -34.03
N SER A 2 -3.52 10.64 -34.19
CA SER A 2 -3.36 11.73 -33.22
C SER A 2 -4.43 12.80 -33.45
N ARG A 3 -5.49 12.83 -32.62
CA ARG A 3 -6.45 13.94 -32.61
C ARG A 3 -5.76 15.18 -32.02
N THR A 4 -5.36 16.10 -32.89
CA THR A 4 -4.93 17.45 -32.50
C THR A 4 -6.11 18.15 -31.81
N SER A 5 -6.03 18.30 -30.49
CA SER A 5 -7.06 19.00 -29.72
C SER A 5 -6.89 20.50 -29.91
N ARG A 6 -7.70 21.09 -30.79
CA ARG A 6 -7.81 22.54 -30.98
C ARG A 6 -8.32 23.15 -29.67
N SER A 7 -7.49 23.94 -29.00
CA SER A 7 -7.89 24.64 -27.77
C SER A 7 -8.88 25.76 -28.10
N VAL A 8 -10.07 25.73 -27.49
CA VAL A 8 -11.11 26.75 -27.66
C VAL A 8 -10.85 27.91 -26.70
N SER A 9 -10.81 29.13 -27.20
CA SER A 9 -10.69 30.36 -26.40
C SER A 9 -11.69 31.37 -26.90
N ILE A 10 -12.25 32.19 -26.00
CA ILE A 10 -13.10 33.31 -26.39
C ILE A 10 -12.21 34.53 -26.66
N ALA A 11 -12.35 35.12 -27.84
CA ALA A 11 -11.68 36.34 -28.26
C ALA A 11 -12.44 37.59 -27.76
N PRO A 12 -11.83 38.79 -27.74
CA PRO A 12 -12.53 40.04 -27.43
C PRO A 12 -13.68 40.29 -28.42
N ASP A 13 -14.74 40.99 -27.98
CA ASP A 13 -15.84 41.37 -28.86
C ASP A 13 -15.38 42.38 -29.93
N HIS A 14 -15.98 42.35 -31.12
CA HIS A 14 -15.60 43.23 -32.24
C HIS A 14 -15.67 44.75 -31.93
N ASN A 15 -16.36 45.14 -30.86
CA ASN A 15 -16.51 46.54 -30.43
C ASN A 15 -15.57 46.95 -29.28
N THR A 16 -14.77 46.04 -28.69
CA THR A 16 -13.85 46.37 -27.59
C THR A 16 -12.53 45.61 -27.67
N SER A 17 -11.41 46.29 -27.47
CA SER A 17 -10.07 45.68 -27.55
C SER A 17 -9.72 44.79 -26.34
N ALA A 18 -10.54 44.76 -25.29
CA ALA A 18 -10.23 44.10 -24.02
C ALA A 18 -11.25 43.01 -23.66
N LEU A 19 -10.76 41.86 -23.19
CA LEU A 19 -11.61 40.74 -22.74
C LEU A 19 -12.48 41.12 -21.54
N SER A 20 -13.76 40.76 -21.59
CA SER A 20 -14.67 40.88 -20.45
C SER A 20 -14.26 39.98 -19.29
N LYS A 21 -14.77 40.26 -18.08
CA LYS A 21 -14.49 39.44 -16.88
C LYS A 21 -14.90 37.98 -17.08
N ALA A 22 -16.06 37.73 -17.70
CA ALA A 22 -16.54 36.39 -18.01
C ALA A 22 -15.64 35.67 -19.02
N GLN A 23 -15.19 36.36 -20.08
CA GLN A 23 -14.27 35.82 -21.09
C GLN A 23 -12.91 35.46 -20.48
N LYS A 24 -12.35 36.31 -19.60
CA LYS A 24 -11.11 36.02 -18.86
C LYS A 24 -11.24 34.78 -17.97
N THR A 25 -12.35 34.65 -17.25
CA THR A 25 -12.63 33.48 -16.40
C THR A 25 -12.74 32.20 -17.24
N PHE A 26 -13.47 32.25 -18.36
CA PHE A 26 -13.59 31.11 -19.29
C PHE A 26 -12.22 30.68 -19.82
N ASN A 27 -11.43 31.62 -20.37
CA ASN A 27 -10.11 31.33 -20.91
C ASN A 27 -9.16 30.75 -19.83
N SER A 28 -9.25 31.25 -18.60
CA SER A 28 -8.51 30.70 -17.45
C SER A 28 -8.89 29.26 -17.11
N LEU A 29 -10.19 28.94 -17.10
CA LEU A 29 -10.69 27.58 -16.87
C LEU A 29 -10.24 26.60 -17.96
N ILE A 30 -10.30 27.01 -19.24
CA ILE A 30 -9.75 26.21 -20.35
C ILE A 30 -8.25 25.97 -20.16
N GLY A 31 -7.49 26.99 -19.77
CA GLY A 31 -6.07 26.85 -19.44
C GLY A 31 -5.81 25.84 -18.31
N LYS A 32 -6.61 25.89 -17.23
CA LYS A 32 -6.53 24.92 -16.12
C LYS A 32 -6.85 23.49 -16.57
N ILE A 33 -7.89 23.31 -17.39
CA ILE A 33 -8.24 22.01 -17.96
C ILE A 33 -7.10 21.49 -18.86
N GLY A 34 -6.52 22.35 -19.70
CA GLY A 34 -5.38 22.00 -20.55
C GLY A 34 -4.19 21.49 -19.74
N LYS A 35 -3.84 22.18 -18.65
CA LYS A 35 -2.76 21.76 -17.74
C LYS A 35 -3.05 20.39 -17.09
N ARG A 36 -4.28 20.17 -16.61
CA ARG A 36 -4.69 18.90 -16.01
C ARG A 36 -4.66 17.75 -17.02
N ARG A 37 -5.17 17.97 -18.24
CA ARG A 37 -5.11 16.97 -19.34
C ARG A 37 -3.69 16.65 -19.75
N LYS A 38 -2.78 17.63 -19.76
CA LYS A 38 -1.36 17.38 -20.01
C LYS A 38 -0.79 16.46 -18.93
N ARG A 39 -0.97 16.81 -17.65
CA ARG A 39 -0.51 15.98 -16.54
C ARG A 39 -1.05 14.56 -16.61
N LEU A 40 -2.33 14.39 -16.94
CA LEU A 40 -2.93 13.06 -17.11
C LEU A 40 -2.21 12.26 -18.21
N ARG A 41 -1.98 12.86 -19.38
CA ARG A 41 -1.23 12.21 -20.47
C ARG A 41 0.20 11.88 -20.10
N ASP A 42 0.86 12.75 -19.33
CA ASP A 42 2.23 12.51 -18.87
C ASP A 42 2.25 11.26 -17.96
N TRP A 43 1.28 11.09 -17.06
CA TRP A 43 1.10 9.86 -16.28
C TRP A 43 0.78 8.65 -17.16
N GLU A 44 -0.21 8.76 -18.06
CA GLU A 44 -0.56 7.68 -18.99
C GLU A 44 0.64 7.20 -19.84
N THR A 45 1.59 8.09 -20.11
CA THR A 45 2.81 7.77 -20.87
C THR A 45 3.83 7.00 -20.02
N VAL A 46 4.01 7.38 -18.74
CA VAL A 46 5.05 6.80 -17.88
C VAL A 46 4.57 5.54 -17.16
N THR A 47 3.28 5.44 -16.83
CA THR A 47 2.71 4.33 -16.07
C THR A 47 3.03 2.94 -16.66
N PRO A 48 2.91 2.68 -17.98
CA PRO A 48 3.21 1.36 -18.52
C PRO A 48 4.69 0.96 -18.36
N ALA A 49 5.60 1.92 -18.52
CA ALA A 49 7.03 1.67 -18.34
C ALA A 49 7.36 1.38 -16.86
N PHE A 50 6.75 2.11 -15.93
CA PHE A 50 6.88 1.84 -14.51
C PHE A 50 6.30 0.47 -14.13
N GLN A 51 5.05 0.18 -14.53
CA GLN A 51 4.38 -1.10 -14.24
C GLN A 51 5.19 -2.28 -14.77
N LYS A 52 5.75 -2.15 -15.98
CA LYS A 52 6.62 -3.18 -16.55
C LYS A 52 7.84 -3.44 -15.67
N ARG A 53 8.58 -2.39 -15.29
CA ARG A 53 9.76 -2.53 -14.41
C ARG A 53 9.40 -3.08 -13.04
N TYR A 54 8.28 -2.63 -12.48
CA TYR A 54 7.78 -3.14 -11.21
C TYR A 54 7.52 -4.65 -11.27
N VAL A 55 6.84 -5.14 -12.31
CA VAL A 55 6.52 -6.56 -12.48
C VAL A 55 7.73 -7.40 -12.89
N ASP A 56 8.58 -6.89 -13.76
CA ASP A 56 9.70 -7.64 -14.33
C ASP A 56 10.94 -7.63 -13.42
N GLU A 57 11.15 -6.57 -12.64
CA GLU A 57 12.35 -6.37 -11.82
C GLU A 57 12.05 -6.47 -10.32
N LEU A 58 11.13 -5.66 -9.80
CA LEU A 58 10.96 -5.50 -8.34
C LEU A 58 10.19 -6.66 -7.71
N LEU A 59 9.03 -7.03 -8.23
CA LEU A 59 8.20 -8.11 -7.69
C LEU A 59 8.97 -9.45 -7.57
N PRO A 60 9.79 -9.88 -8.55
CA PRO A 60 10.58 -11.09 -8.41
C PRO A 60 11.64 -11.01 -7.30
N LEU A 61 12.25 -9.82 -7.10
CA LEU A 61 13.22 -9.61 -6.03
C LEU A 61 12.56 -9.65 -4.66
N GLU A 62 11.40 -9.02 -4.50
CA GLU A 62 10.60 -9.09 -3.26
C GLU A 62 10.23 -10.54 -2.91
N LYS A 63 9.73 -11.30 -3.89
CA LYS A 63 9.43 -12.73 -3.71
C LYS A 63 10.66 -13.54 -3.31
N THR A 64 11.80 -13.26 -3.93
CA THR A 64 13.05 -13.94 -3.60
C THR A 64 13.52 -13.59 -2.19
N SER A 65 13.41 -12.33 -1.79
CA SER A 65 13.70 -11.87 -0.43
C SER A 65 12.82 -12.56 0.60
N ALA A 66 11.50 -12.55 0.38
CA ALA A 66 10.53 -13.20 1.27
C ALA A 66 10.84 -14.70 1.45
N ALA A 67 11.14 -15.40 0.34
CA ALA A 67 11.52 -16.82 0.40
C ALA A 67 12.83 -17.06 1.17
N LEU A 68 13.82 -16.17 1.04
CA LEU A 68 15.07 -16.26 1.80
C LEU A 68 14.86 -15.97 3.29
N GLN A 69 14.04 -14.98 3.63
CA GLN A 69 13.69 -14.66 5.01
C GLN A 69 12.89 -15.80 5.66
N ALA A 70 11.93 -16.40 4.96
CA ALA A 70 11.22 -17.59 5.44
C ALA A 70 12.18 -18.75 5.72
N ARG A 71 13.11 -19.04 4.80
CA ARG A 71 14.17 -20.04 5.03
C ARG A 71 15.04 -19.70 6.25
N MET A 72 15.33 -18.43 6.48
CA MET A 72 16.08 -17.99 7.65
C MET A 72 15.31 -18.24 8.95
N VAL A 73 14.01 -17.93 8.99
CA VAL A 73 13.11 -18.25 10.11
C VAL A 73 13.18 -19.74 10.44
N HIS A 74 13.01 -20.61 9.45
CA HIS A 74 13.11 -22.07 9.64
C HIS A 74 14.49 -22.53 10.14
N CYS A 75 15.57 -21.91 9.68
CA CYS A 75 16.92 -22.20 10.18
C CYS A 75 17.09 -21.79 11.64
N LEU A 76 16.56 -20.62 12.03
CA LEU A 76 16.61 -20.11 13.39
C LEU A 76 15.77 -20.98 14.35
N ASP A 77 14.56 -21.37 13.93
CA ASP A 77 13.69 -22.29 14.68
C ASP A 77 14.40 -23.61 14.98
N ARG A 78 15.03 -24.23 13.97
CA ARG A 78 15.82 -25.46 14.16
C ARG A 78 17.04 -25.29 15.06
N ALA A 79 17.73 -24.15 14.97
CA ALA A 79 18.94 -23.89 15.75
C ALA A 79 18.63 -23.52 17.21
N TYR A 80 17.40 -23.09 17.50
CA TYR A 80 17.01 -22.47 18.77
C TYR A 80 17.43 -23.25 20.02
N ASP A 81 17.23 -24.58 20.02
CA ASP A 81 17.55 -25.43 21.17
C ASP A 81 19.05 -25.61 21.40
N SER A 82 19.90 -25.32 20.42
CA SER A 82 21.35 -25.34 20.59
C SER A 82 21.93 -24.05 21.19
N LEU A 83 21.13 -22.98 21.29
CA LEU A 83 21.57 -21.65 21.73
C LEU A 83 21.57 -21.50 23.26
N THR A 84 22.36 -20.54 23.74
CA THR A 84 22.33 -20.13 25.14
C THR A 84 21.04 -19.39 25.49
N LYS A 85 20.72 -19.28 26.78
CA LYS A 85 19.51 -18.59 27.26
C LYS A 85 19.41 -17.13 26.77
N THR A 86 20.53 -16.43 26.69
CA THR A 86 20.57 -15.02 26.23
C THR A 86 20.37 -14.91 24.72
N GLU A 87 20.98 -15.80 23.94
CA GLU A 87 20.82 -15.85 22.48
C GLU A 87 19.40 -16.24 22.10
N ARG A 88 18.80 -17.23 22.78
CA ARG A 88 17.41 -17.63 22.58
C ARG A 88 16.44 -16.46 22.69
N ARG A 89 16.59 -15.60 23.71
CA ARG A 89 15.73 -14.41 23.85
C ARG A 89 15.83 -13.48 22.64
N LYS A 90 17.04 -13.25 22.12
CA LYS A 90 17.24 -12.39 20.94
C LYS A 90 16.70 -13.04 19.67
N VAL A 91 16.97 -14.34 19.49
CA VAL A 91 16.52 -15.10 18.33
C VAL A 91 15.00 -15.25 18.30
N ALA A 92 14.35 -15.42 19.46
CA ALA A 92 12.89 -15.44 19.54
C ALA A 92 12.28 -14.13 19.00
N LEU A 93 12.81 -12.97 19.40
CA LEU A 93 12.37 -11.68 18.87
C LEU A 93 12.56 -11.59 17.34
N VAL A 94 13.74 -11.96 16.84
CA VAL A 94 14.03 -11.95 15.39
C VAL A 94 13.10 -12.91 14.62
N ILE A 95 12.78 -14.07 15.19
CA ILE A 95 11.85 -15.03 14.58
C ILE A 95 10.44 -14.43 14.52
N VAL A 96 9.96 -13.85 15.63
CA VAL A 96 8.63 -13.24 15.73
C VAL A 96 8.50 -12.11 14.70
N ASP A 97 9.45 -11.17 14.67
CA ASP A 97 9.44 -10.04 13.74
C ASP A 97 9.41 -10.52 12.28
N LEU A 98 10.32 -11.41 11.89
CA LEU A 98 10.42 -11.89 10.51
C LEU A 98 9.23 -12.76 10.09
N ALA A 99 8.75 -13.62 10.98
CA ALA A 99 7.60 -14.48 10.66
C ALA A 99 6.32 -13.63 10.53
N GLY A 100 6.13 -12.64 11.42
CA GLY A 100 4.98 -11.73 11.40
C GLY A 100 4.81 -11.03 10.05
N ASP A 101 5.89 -10.48 9.51
CA ASP A 101 5.90 -9.79 8.22
C ASP A 101 5.61 -10.71 7.02
N LEU A 102 5.89 -12.02 7.15
CA LEU A 102 5.83 -12.98 6.04
C LEU A 102 4.54 -13.81 6.00
N ILE A 103 3.74 -13.85 7.06
CA ILE A 103 2.53 -14.71 7.16
C ILE A 103 1.51 -14.42 6.04
N GLY A 104 1.44 -13.18 5.54
CA GLY A 104 0.52 -12.77 4.48
C GLY A 104 0.99 -13.02 3.04
N GLU A 105 2.25 -13.42 2.82
CA GLU A 105 2.85 -13.47 1.48
C GLU A 105 2.48 -14.74 0.69
N ASP A 106 2.29 -15.87 1.37
CA ASP A 106 1.86 -17.15 0.78
C ASP A 106 0.96 -17.91 1.76
N GLU A 107 -0.15 -18.48 1.29
CA GLU A 107 -1.14 -19.11 2.18
C GLU A 107 -0.60 -20.37 2.88
N ASN A 108 0.22 -21.17 2.20
CA ASN A 108 0.71 -22.43 2.74
C ASN A 108 1.91 -22.19 3.65
N GLU A 109 2.88 -21.39 3.19
CA GLU A 109 4.04 -21.00 3.99
C GLU A 109 3.60 -20.14 5.18
N GLY A 110 2.60 -19.28 4.99
CA GLY A 110 2.03 -18.43 6.05
C GLY A 110 1.46 -19.24 7.21
N LYS A 111 0.80 -20.37 6.95
CA LYS A 111 0.34 -21.29 8.02
C LYS A 111 1.52 -21.86 8.82
N ALA A 112 2.61 -22.23 8.15
CA ALA A 112 3.81 -22.73 8.81
C ALA A 112 4.53 -21.64 9.61
N LEU A 113 4.70 -20.45 9.03
CA LEU A 113 5.33 -19.30 9.68
C LEU A 113 4.52 -18.81 10.86
N LYS A 114 3.19 -18.84 10.79
CA LYS A 114 2.30 -18.52 11.91
C LYS A 114 2.46 -19.49 13.08
N ALA A 115 2.57 -20.79 12.81
CA ALA A 115 2.85 -21.77 13.86
C ALA A 115 4.21 -21.51 14.55
N ILE A 116 5.22 -21.07 13.78
CA ILE A 116 6.52 -20.66 14.33
C ILE A 116 6.38 -19.35 15.13
N TYR A 117 5.64 -18.36 14.62
CA TYR A 117 5.35 -17.11 15.32
C TYR A 117 4.73 -17.38 16.69
N ASP A 118 3.65 -18.14 16.74
CA ASP A 118 2.90 -18.45 17.96
C ASP A 118 3.73 -19.26 18.97
N LYS A 119 4.76 -19.99 18.51
CA LYS A 119 5.70 -20.72 19.38
C LYS A 119 6.63 -19.78 20.17
N TYR A 120 6.99 -18.63 19.59
CA TYR A 120 7.98 -17.71 20.16
C TYR A 120 7.38 -16.39 20.68
N SER A 121 6.20 -16.01 20.19
CA SER A 121 5.46 -14.84 20.65
C SER A 121 4.70 -15.14 21.95
N PRO A 122 4.57 -14.17 22.88
CA PRO A 122 3.68 -14.30 24.04
C PRO A 122 2.19 -14.33 23.68
N THR A 123 1.83 -13.87 22.48
CA THR A 123 0.44 -13.76 22.00
C THR A 123 0.33 -14.38 20.61
N SER A 124 -0.83 -14.96 20.29
CA SER A 124 -1.02 -15.53 18.95
C SER A 124 -1.15 -14.43 17.91
N TYR A 125 -0.67 -14.69 16.70
CA TYR A 125 -0.75 -13.76 15.58
C TYR A 125 -2.19 -13.27 15.34
N ASP A 126 -3.17 -14.18 15.38
CA ASP A 126 -4.58 -13.82 15.18
C ASP A 126 -5.11 -12.87 16.25
N SER A 127 -4.66 -13.04 17.50
CA SER A 127 -5.08 -12.18 18.59
C SER A 127 -4.51 -10.77 18.44
N GLU A 128 -3.26 -10.66 17.97
CA GLU A 128 -2.62 -9.38 17.72
C GLU A 128 -3.29 -8.65 16.54
N VAL A 129 -3.49 -9.35 15.42
CA VAL A 129 -4.23 -8.82 14.25
C VAL A 129 -5.64 -8.36 14.64
N ALA A 130 -6.38 -9.17 15.41
CA ALA A 130 -7.73 -8.80 15.85
C ALA A 130 -7.72 -7.54 16.73
N THR A 131 -6.68 -7.37 17.55
CA THR A 131 -6.52 -6.19 18.40
C THR A 131 -6.21 -4.94 17.58
N GLU A 132 -5.31 -5.05 16.59
CA GLU A 132 -4.97 -3.95 15.69
C GLU A 132 -6.15 -3.52 14.83
N VAL A 133 -6.85 -4.49 14.23
CA VAL A 133 -8.05 -4.24 13.43
C VAL A 133 -9.14 -3.59 14.28
N GLY A 134 -9.36 -4.07 15.51
CA GLY A 134 -10.30 -3.46 16.46
C GLY A 134 -9.92 -2.02 16.82
N GLY A 135 -8.64 -1.75 17.08
CA GLY A 135 -8.14 -0.40 17.35
C GLY A 135 -8.32 0.56 16.17
N MET A 136 -8.01 0.11 14.96
CA MET A 136 -8.19 0.90 13.74
C MET A 136 -9.68 1.18 13.46
N LYS A 137 -10.55 0.18 13.67
CA LYS A 137 -12.01 0.35 13.57
C LYS A 137 -12.48 1.47 14.52
N SER A 138 -12.14 1.39 15.81
CA SER A 138 -12.53 2.43 16.77
C SER A 138 -11.98 3.81 16.40
N MET A 139 -10.77 3.89 15.85
CA MET A 139 -10.21 5.15 15.35
C MET A 139 -11.02 5.73 14.19
N LEU A 140 -11.44 4.90 13.23
CA LEU A 140 -12.27 5.32 12.09
C LEU A 140 -13.67 5.75 12.54
N GLU A 141 -14.31 5.00 13.44
CA GLU A 141 -15.62 5.34 13.98
C GLU A 141 -15.59 6.69 14.70
N ALA A 142 -14.54 6.95 15.49
CA ALA A 142 -14.34 8.24 16.15
C ALA A 142 -14.08 9.39 15.16
N MET A 143 -13.33 9.14 14.08
CA MET A 143 -13.00 10.15 13.07
C MET A 143 -14.22 10.52 12.20
N PHE A 144 -15.06 9.55 11.86
CA PHE A 144 -16.18 9.74 10.95
C PHE A 144 -17.54 9.87 11.66
N GLY A 145 -17.63 9.55 12.96
CA GLY A 145 -18.88 9.60 13.73
C GLY A 145 -19.92 8.58 13.29
N VAL A 146 -19.48 7.46 12.71
CA VAL A 146 -20.32 6.39 12.17
C VAL A 146 -19.93 5.08 12.85
N ASP A 147 -20.92 4.28 13.22
CA ASP A 147 -20.72 2.89 13.69
C ASP A 147 -20.52 1.99 12.47
N LEU A 148 -19.36 1.33 12.42
CA LEU A 148 -18.99 0.48 11.29
C LEU A 148 -19.51 -0.96 11.45
N GLY A 149 -20.02 -1.35 12.62
CA GLY A 149 -20.55 -2.70 12.87
C GLY A 149 -19.48 -3.80 12.81
N ASP A 150 -19.82 -5.02 13.23
CA ASP A 150 -18.88 -6.16 13.28
C ASP A 150 -18.82 -6.93 11.94
N ASP A 151 -18.73 -6.19 10.84
CA ASP A 151 -18.70 -6.81 9.52
C ASP A 151 -17.32 -7.45 9.25
N GLU A 152 -17.32 -8.75 8.94
CA GLU A 152 -16.10 -9.51 8.59
C GLU A 152 -15.47 -8.95 7.30
N ASP A 153 -16.28 -8.39 6.40
CA ASP A 153 -15.78 -7.75 5.17
C ASP A 153 -14.99 -6.47 5.47
N LEU A 154 -15.36 -5.72 6.51
CA LEU A 154 -14.64 -4.52 6.95
C LEU A 154 -13.29 -4.86 7.60
N LYS A 155 -13.22 -5.99 8.32
CA LYS A 155 -11.95 -6.48 8.88
C LYS A 155 -10.96 -6.83 7.77
N ALA A 156 -11.43 -7.49 6.72
CA ALA A 156 -10.61 -7.80 5.55
C ALA A 156 -10.11 -6.52 4.84
N VAL A 157 -10.97 -5.52 4.65
CA VAL A 157 -10.59 -4.23 4.03
C VAL A 157 -9.59 -3.45 4.87
N VAL A 158 -9.76 -3.40 6.18
CA VAL A 158 -8.82 -2.73 7.09
C VAL A 158 -7.47 -3.44 7.11
N GLN A 159 -7.45 -4.77 7.09
CA GLN A 159 -6.22 -5.56 7.05
C GLN A 159 -5.46 -5.40 5.72
N ILE A 160 -6.18 -5.30 4.59
CA ILE A 160 -5.58 -4.94 3.30
C ILE A 160 -5.00 -3.51 3.35
N ALA A 161 -5.73 -2.54 3.90
CA ALA A 161 -5.24 -1.16 4.00
C ALA A 161 -3.98 -1.04 4.88
N ILE A 162 -3.87 -1.82 5.96
CA ILE A 162 -2.69 -1.85 6.83
C ILE A 162 -1.48 -2.43 6.09
N SER A 163 -1.66 -3.56 5.39
CA SER A 163 -0.59 -4.21 4.62
C SER A 163 -0.16 -3.41 3.38
N GLU A 164 -1.07 -2.67 2.74
CA GLU A 164 -0.80 -1.87 1.55
C GLU A 164 -0.16 -0.50 1.87
N SER A 165 -0.52 0.12 2.99
CA SER A 165 0.06 1.40 3.45
C SER A 165 1.58 1.32 3.70
N VAL A 166 2.07 0.15 4.13
CA VAL A 166 3.50 -0.14 4.30
C VAL A 166 4.23 -0.27 2.96
N ARG A 167 3.57 -0.76 1.91
CA ARG A 167 4.16 -0.92 0.57
C ARG A 167 4.19 0.36 -0.27
N VAL A 168 3.29 1.32 -0.03
CA VAL A 168 3.22 2.58 -0.79
C VAL A 168 4.17 3.67 -0.26
N SER A 169 4.73 3.49 0.94
CA SER A 169 5.60 4.47 1.60
C SER A 169 7.11 4.20 1.47
N ALA A 170 7.52 3.10 0.81
CA ALA A 170 8.92 2.77 0.50
C ALA A 170 9.27 3.09 -0.96
#